data_AF-A0A537ZKA3-F1
#
_entry.id   AF-A0A537ZKA3-F1
#
_cell.length_a   1.000
_cell.length_b   1.000
_cell.length_c   1.000
_cell.angle_alpha   90.00
_cell.angle_beta   90.00
_cell.angle_gamma   90.00
#
_symmetry.space_group_name_H-M   'P 1'
#
loop_
_entity.id
_entity.type
_entity.pdbx_description
1 polymer ?
#
loop_
_entity_poly.entity_id
_entity_poly.type
_entity_poly.pdbx_seq_one_letter_code
_entity_poly.pdbx_strand_id
1 'polypeptide(L)'
;MATQTEDRMISEKIASVLVARTLGPFDLVVIFVAIVLFIINSAGLQAAGPSVFIFWTVAFATFLITGAFVTAQLGRMFPEEGSLYVWTHKALGPFWGFFAGFVAWWPGPITMVVIGVLVANFLQQTAAFFTCSGKPCAILTENWQIGIVVLVVLWFSASMSYLKMRVTQNYVNVQFFAYAAAIFLIGFAGVVWLLKGHPSATSFGSGWNPFQGDKLALGVPANLTFFSFAILALLGIETPLNMGV
;
A
#
# COMPACT_ATOMS: atom_id res chain seq x y z
N MET A 1 -12.92 -25.56 -32.89
CA MET A 1 -12.35 -25.95 -31.57
C MET A 1 -10.82 -26.12 -31.60
N ALA A 2 -10.13 -25.84 -32.72
CA ALA A 2 -8.66 -26.04 -32.86
C ALA A 2 -7.83 -24.73 -32.88
N THR A 3 -8.44 -23.56 -32.68
CA THR A 3 -7.78 -22.24 -32.76
C THR A 3 -7.42 -21.60 -31.42
N GLN A 4 -7.82 -22.18 -30.27
CA GLN A 4 -7.50 -21.60 -28.95
C GLN A 4 -6.14 -22.05 -28.38
N THR A 5 -5.49 -23.04 -28.98
CA THR A 5 -4.27 -23.65 -28.43
C THR A 5 -2.98 -22.91 -28.85
N GLU A 6 -3.02 -22.17 -29.97
CA GLU A 6 -1.87 -21.43 -30.49
C GLU A 6 -1.66 -20.06 -29.82
N ASP A 7 -2.72 -19.43 -29.29
CA ASP A 7 -2.66 -18.07 -28.74
C ASP A 7 -2.29 -18.00 -27.24
N ARG A 8 -2.01 -19.16 -26.62
CA ARG A 8 -1.60 -19.23 -25.22
C ARG A 8 -0.13 -18.91 -25.05
N MET A 9 0.16 -17.86 -24.28
CA MET A 9 1.53 -17.46 -23.93
C MET A 9 2.26 -18.58 -23.18
N ILE A 10 3.59 -18.62 -23.30
CA ILE A 10 4.43 -19.61 -22.62
C ILE A 10 4.23 -19.55 -21.09
N SER A 11 4.04 -18.34 -20.53
CA SER A 11 3.75 -18.14 -19.11
C SER A 11 2.50 -18.89 -18.65
N GLU A 12 1.43 -18.89 -19.45
CA GLU A 12 0.16 -19.55 -19.12
C GLU A 12 0.29 -21.08 -19.14
N LYS A 13 1.09 -21.61 -20.07
CA LYS A 13 1.33 -23.06 -20.20
C LYS A 13 2.11 -23.62 -19.02
N ILE A 14 3.07 -22.85 -18.49
CA ILE A 14 3.98 -23.30 -17.43
C ILE A 14 3.39 -23.03 -16.04
N ALA A 15 2.68 -21.91 -15.85
CA ALA A 15 2.20 -21.50 -14.53
C ALA A 15 1.26 -22.53 -13.89
N SER A 16 0.33 -23.11 -14.66
CA SER A 16 -0.61 -24.13 -14.16
C SER A 16 0.07 -25.42 -13.67
N VAL A 17 1.32 -25.68 -14.08
CA VAL A 17 2.09 -26.86 -13.67
C VAL A 17 3.03 -26.54 -12.50
N LEU A 18 3.54 -25.31 -12.43
CA LEU A 18 4.52 -24.90 -11.42
C LEU A 18 3.89 -24.31 -10.15
N VAL A 19 2.73 -23.65 -10.27
CA VAL A 19 2.12 -22.87 -9.18
C VAL A 19 0.96 -23.66 -8.58
N ALA A 20 1.17 -24.16 -7.37
CA ALA A 20 0.09 -24.74 -6.58
C ALA A 20 -0.68 -23.62 -5.87
N ARG A 21 -2.02 -23.68 -5.91
CA ARG A 21 -2.89 -22.73 -5.22
C ARG A 21 -2.80 -22.92 -3.71
N THR A 22 -2.02 -22.08 -3.03
CA THR A 22 -1.77 -22.19 -1.58
C THR A 22 -2.54 -21.19 -0.71
N LEU A 23 -3.17 -20.18 -1.33
CA LEU A 23 -3.89 -19.11 -0.65
C LEU A 23 -5.39 -19.40 -0.60
N GLY A 24 -5.99 -19.28 0.58
CA GLY A 24 -7.43 -19.39 0.79
C GLY A 24 -8.15 -18.03 0.66
N PRO A 25 -9.50 -18.02 0.69
CA PRO A 25 -10.28 -16.78 0.60
C PRO A 25 -9.97 -15.79 1.73
N PHE A 26 -9.76 -16.28 2.95
CA PHE A 26 -9.39 -15.44 4.09
C PHE A 26 -8.02 -14.76 3.88
N ASP A 27 -7.06 -15.50 3.34
CA ASP A 27 -5.71 -15.01 3.06
C ASP A 27 -5.76 -13.83 2.08
N LEU A 28 -6.60 -13.93 1.04
CA LEU A 28 -6.82 -12.88 0.05
C LEU A 28 -7.49 -11.62 0.65
N VAL A 29 -8.45 -11.80 1.56
CA VAL A 29 -9.08 -10.68 2.28
C VAL A 29 -8.07 -9.97 3.18
N VAL A 30 -7.23 -10.73 3.89
CA VAL A 30 -6.17 -10.17 4.72
C VAL A 30 -5.19 -9.35 3.88
N ILE A 31 -4.74 -9.87 2.73
CA ILE A 31 -3.87 -9.15 1.80
C ILE A 31 -4.55 -7.85 1.33
N PHE A 32 -5.81 -7.93 0.89
CA PHE A 32 -6.56 -6.77 0.43
C PHE A 32 -6.63 -5.67 1.49
N VAL A 33 -7.02 -6.04 2.72
CA VAL A 33 -7.11 -5.10 3.84
C VAL A 33 -5.75 -4.51 4.18
N ALA A 34 -4.69 -5.34 4.23
CA ALA A 34 -3.35 -4.87 4.56
C ALA A 34 -2.81 -3.85 3.54
N ILE A 35 -3.12 -4.03 2.25
CA ILE A 35 -2.68 -3.15 1.18
C ILE A 35 -3.52 -1.87 1.13
N VAL A 36 -4.85 -2.00 1.13
CA VAL A 36 -5.76 -0.85 0.93
C VAL A 36 -5.95 -0.02 2.20
N LEU A 37 -6.07 -0.65 3.37
CA LEU A 37 -6.24 0.05 4.64
C LEU A 37 -4.90 0.30 5.33
N PHE A 38 -3.94 0.86 4.60
CA PHE A 38 -2.58 1.08 5.12
C PHE A 38 -2.53 2.21 6.17
N ILE A 39 -2.17 1.87 7.41
CA ILE A 39 -2.40 2.67 8.63
C ILE A 39 -1.60 3.97 8.65
N ILE A 40 -0.44 4.00 7.98
CA ILE A 40 0.43 5.18 7.94
C ILE A 40 -0.12 6.26 7.00
N ASN A 41 -1.03 5.92 6.09
CA ASN A 41 -1.62 6.88 5.16
C ASN A 41 -2.28 8.04 5.92
N SER A 42 -2.93 7.78 7.05
CA SER A 42 -3.60 8.84 7.84
C SER A 42 -2.63 9.92 8.34
N ALA A 43 -1.40 9.54 8.70
CA ALA A 43 -0.39 10.50 9.15
C ALA A 43 0.11 11.39 8.00
N GLY A 44 0.29 10.81 6.81
CA GLY A 44 0.73 11.53 5.61
C GLY A 44 -0.30 12.53 5.09
N LEU A 45 -1.59 12.16 5.10
CA LEU A 45 -2.65 13.03 4.60
C LEU A 45 -3.14 14.08 5.59
N GLN A 46 -2.85 13.95 6.89
CA GLN A 46 -3.27 14.94 7.89
C GLN A 46 -2.81 16.36 7.52
N ALA A 47 -1.66 16.48 6.85
CA ALA A 47 -1.11 17.76 6.40
C ALA A 47 -1.98 18.47 5.33
N ALA A 48 -2.87 17.77 4.63
CA ALA A 48 -3.81 18.37 3.68
C ALA A 48 -4.96 19.14 4.36
N GLY A 49 -5.11 19.02 5.68
CA GLY A 49 -6.24 19.58 6.41
C GLY A 49 -7.59 18.99 5.96
N PRO A 50 -8.71 19.72 6.10
CA PRO A 50 -10.04 19.20 5.73
C PRO A 50 -10.21 18.87 4.25
N SER A 51 -9.39 19.45 3.36
CA SER A 51 -9.41 19.12 1.94
C SER A 51 -9.11 17.62 1.66
N VAL A 52 -8.52 16.90 2.62
CA VAL A 52 -8.32 15.44 2.55
C VAL A 52 -9.61 14.68 2.24
N PHE A 53 -10.75 15.10 2.80
CA PHE A 53 -12.02 14.40 2.57
C PHE A 53 -12.46 14.52 1.11
N ILE A 54 -12.17 15.65 0.45
CA ILE A 54 -12.42 15.84 -0.97
C ILE A 54 -11.51 14.94 -1.78
N PHE A 55 -10.19 14.98 -1.51
CA PHE A 55 -9.22 14.15 -2.23
C PHE A 55 -9.53 12.66 -2.11
N TRP A 56 -9.87 12.18 -0.91
CA TRP A 56 -10.21 10.78 -0.68
C TRP A 56 -11.51 10.38 -1.37
N THR A 57 -12.54 11.23 -1.31
CA THR A 57 -13.82 10.95 -1.97
C THR A 57 -13.64 10.87 -3.49
N VAL A 58 -12.91 11.83 -4.06
CA VAL A 58 -12.61 11.84 -5.50
C VAL A 58 -11.77 10.64 -5.89
N ALA A 59 -10.68 10.34 -5.16
CA ALA A 59 -9.82 9.20 -5.45
C ALA A 59 -10.57 7.86 -5.33
N PHE A 60 -11.43 7.71 -4.32
CA PHE A 60 -12.25 6.51 -4.18
C PHE A 60 -13.21 6.34 -5.36
N ALA A 61 -13.89 7.42 -5.77
CA ALA A 61 -14.84 7.39 -6.86
C ALA A 61 -14.18 7.17 -8.24
N THR A 62 -13.06 7.85 -8.51
CA THR A 62 -12.45 7.88 -9.85
C THR A 62 -11.38 6.84 -10.06
N PHE A 63 -10.77 6.31 -9.00
CA PHE A 63 -9.66 5.35 -9.08
C PHE A 63 -10.00 4.00 -8.46
N LEU A 64 -10.45 3.96 -7.19
CA LEU A 64 -10.69 2.67 -6.54
C LEU A 64 -11.90 1.94 -7.13
N ILE A 65 -13.05 2.61 -7.23
CA ILE A 65 -14.28 1.99 -7.76
C ILE A 65 -14.07 1.57 -9.22
N THR A 66 -13.54 2.48 -10.05
CA THR A 66 -13.30 2.21 -11.48
C THR A 66 -12.27 1.09 -11.66
N GLY A 67 -11.17 1.13 -10.90
CA GLY A 67 -10.14 0.10 -10.89
C GLY A 67 -10.69 -1.26 -10.47
N ALA A 68 -11.55 -1.31 -9.45
CA ALA A 68 -12.21 -2.53 -9.00
C ALA A 68 -13.05 -3.16 -10.11
N PHE A 69 -13.89 -2.38 -10.79
CA PHE A 69 -14.73 -2.87 -11.88
C PHE A 69 -13.92 -3.40 -13.05
N VAL A 70 -12.91 -2.64 -13.51
CA VAL A 70 -12.05 -3.04 -14.62
C VAL A 70 -11.28 -4.32 -14.28
N THR A 71 -10.68 -4.38 -13.09
CA THR A 71 -9.92 -5.54 -12.62
C THR A 71 -10.81 -6.78 -12.48
N ALA A 72 -12.02 -6.62 -11.92
CA ALA A 72 -12.97 -7.73 -11.80
C ALA A 72 -13.42 -8.25 -13.18
N GLN A 73 -13.65 -7.35 -14.14
CA GLN A 73 -14.04 -7.74 -15.50
C GLN A 73 -12.89 -8.45 -16.23
N LEU A 74 -11.67 -7.93 -16.14
CA LEU A 74 -10.49 -8.54 -16.76
C LEU A 74 -10.14 -9.90 -16.14
N GLY A 75 -10.22 -10.02 -14.81
CA GLY A 75 -10.00 -11.30 -14.12
C GLY A 75 -11.03 -12.38 -14.48
N ARG A 76 -12.23 -11.98 -14.91
CA ARG A 76 -13.24 -12.91 -15.44
C ARG A 76 -13.06 -13.23 -16.92
N MET A 77 -12.58 -12.27 -17.71
CA MET A 77 -12.36 -12.41 -19.15
C MET A 77 -11.11 -13.25 -19.47
N PHE A 78 -10.06 -13.08 -18.67
CA PHE A 78 -8.76 -13.71 -18.82
C PHE A 78 -8.35 -14.36 -17.49
N PRO A 79 -8.90 -15.55 -17.16
CA PRO A 79 -8.68 -16.22 -15.89
C PRO A 79 -7.31 -16.89 -15.79
N GLU A 80 -6.34 -16.50 -16.63
CA GLU A 80 -5.02 -17.10 -16.66
C GLU A 80 -4.05 -16.46 -15.66
N GLU A 81 -3.07 -17.27 -15.22
CA GLU A 81 -1.99 -16.87 -14.33
C GLU A 81 -1.09 -15.80 -14.98
N GLY A 82 -0.82 -14.72 -14.24
CA GLY A 82 -0.02 -13.58 -14.70
C GLY A 82 -0.77 -12.25 -14.76
N SER A 83 -2.09 -12.28 -14.53
CA SER A 83 -2.92 -11.14 -14.14
C SER A 83 -2.65 -9.86 -14.94
N LEU A 84 -2.23 -8.74 -14.32
CA LEU A 84 -2.06 -7.44 -14.96
C LEU A 84 -1.26 -7.52 -16.26
N TYR A 85 -0.17 -8.31 -16.28
CA TYR A 85 0.62 -8.52 -17.50
C TYR A 85 -0.21 -9.20 -18.58
N VAL A 86 -0.90 -10.31 -18.26
CA VAL A 86 -1.71 -11.07 -19.21
C VAL A 86 -2.89 -10.25 -19.72
N TRP A 87 -3.59 -9.55 -18.83
CA TRP A 87 -4.76 -8.74 -19.17
C TRP A 87 -4.40 -7.61 -20.13
N THR A 88 -3.31 -6.88 -19.84
CA THR A 88 -2.86 -5.78 -20.69
C THR A 88 -2.20 -6.27 -21.97
N HIS A 89 -1.49 -7.41 -21.94
CA HIS A 89 -0.96 -8.05 -23.14
C HIS A 89 -2.07 -8.45 -24.11
N LYS A 90 -3.15 -9.08 -23.61
CA LYS A 90 -4.29 -9.49 -24.45
C LYS A 90 -5.12 -8.31 -24.94
N ALA A 91 -5.27 -7.27 -24.13
CA ALA A 91 -6.09 -6.11 -24.49
C ALA A 91 -5.38 -5.10 -25.40
N LEU A 92 -4.08 -4.87 -25.19
CA LEU A 92 -3.33 -3.76 -25.79
C LEU A 92 -2.07 -4.21 -26.53
N GLY A 93 -1.69 -5.49 -26.43
CA GLY A 93 -0.52 -6.07 -27.09
C GLY A 93 0.75 -6.11 -26.22
N PRO A 94 1.84 -6.69 -26.76
CA PRO A 94 3.02 -7.09 -25.97
C PRO A 94 3.73 -5.96 -25.23
N PHE A 95 3.89 -4.81 -25.88
CA PHE A 95 4.57 -3.66 -25.29
C PHE A 95 3.85 -3.14 -24.06
N TRP A 96 2.52 -2.96 -24.14
CA TRP A 96 1.70 -2.48 -23.03
C TRP A 96 1.58 -3.50 -21.91
N GLY A 97 1.60 -4.79 -22.24
CA GLY A 97 1.78 -5.89 -21.29
C GLY A 97 3.02 -5.70 -20.41
N PHE A 98 4.18 -5.58 -21.06
CA PHE A 98 5.46 -5.35 -20.37
C PHE A 98 5.46 -4.04 -19.58
N PHE A 99 5.00 -2.94 -20.19
CA PHE A 99 5.00 -1.63 -19.55
C PHE A 99 4.14 -1.61 -18.28
N ALA A 100 2.94 -2.20 -18.32
CA ALA A 100 2.08 -2.32 -17.14
C ALA A 100 2.74 -3.12 -16.01
N GLY A 101 3.35 -4.27 -16.34
CA GLY A 101 4.10 -5.07 -15.38
C GLY A 101 5.31 -4.34 -14.78
N PHE A 102 6.05 -3.61 -15.62
CA PHE A 102 7.21 -2.82 -15.19
C PHE A 102 6.81 -1.70 -14.23
N VAL A 103 5.76 -0.95 -14.54
CA VAL A 103 5.26 0.14 -13.68
C VAL A 103 4.65 -0.40 -12.39
N ALA A 104 3.93 -1.53 -12.44
CA ALA A 104 3.34 -2.17 -11.25
C ALA A 104 4.39 -2.73 -10.29
N TRP A 105 5.61 -3.00 -10.76
CA TRP A 105 6.70 -3.47 -9.91
C TRP A 105 7.31 -2.35 -9.04
N TRP A 106 7.39 -1.12 -9.52
CA TRP A 106 8.06 0.00 -8.84
C TRP A 106 7.58 0.32 -7.42
N PRO A 107 6.27 0.31 -7.11
CA PRO A 107 5.79 0.55 -5.76
C PRO A 107 6.38 -0.42 -4.72
N GLY A 108 6.70 -1.66 -5.10
CA GLY A 108 7.24 -2.67 -4.19
C GLY A 108 8.57 -2.26 -3.55
N PRO A 109 9.66 -2.11 -4.32
CA PRO A 109 10.96 -1.69 -3.78
C PRO A 109 10.91 -0.34 -3.07
N ILE A 110 10.16 0.64 -3.61
CA ILE A 110 10.03 1.97 -2.99
C ILE A 110 9.38 1.85 -1.61
N THR A 111 8.29 1.08 -1.50
CA THR A 111 7.61 0.86 -0.22
C THR A 111 8.53 0.16 0.78
N MET A 112 9.32 -0.82 0.36
CA MET A 112 10.27 -1.51 1.25
C MET A 112 11.30 -0.54 1.88
N VAL A 113 11.79 0.44 1.11
CA VAL A 113 12.67 1.50 1.64
C VAL A 113 11.93 2.39 2.63
N VAL A 114 10.71 2.82 2.30
CA VAL A 114 9.86 3.64 3.18
C VAL A 114 9.56 2.93 4.50
N ILE A 115 9.27 1.62 4.46
CA ILE A 115 9.07 0.81 5.67
C ILE A 115 10.36 0.75 6.51
N GLY A 116 11.53 0.61 5.88
CA GLY A 116 12.81 0.65 6.58
C GLY A 116 13.00 1.95 7.38
N VAL A 117 12.67 3.09 6.77
CA VAL A 117 12.70 4.40 7.44
C VAL A 117 11.66 4.46 8.57
N LEU A 118 10.47 3.91 8.34
CA LEU A 118 9.41 3.89 9.35
C LEU A 118 9.80 3.06 10.58
N VAL A 119 10.46 1.91 10.40
CA VAL A 119 11.00 1.11 11.50
C VAL A 119 11.99 1.91 12.32
N ALA A 120 12.90 2.65 11.68
CA ALA A 120 13.83 3.54 12.38
C ALA A 120 13.09 4.62 13.17
N ASN A 121 12.06 5.25 12.58
CA ASN A 121 11.24 6.25 13.26
C ASN A 121 10.50 5.68 14.48
N PHE A 122 9.94 4.47 14.39
CA PHE A 122 9.30 3.83 15.53
C PHE A 122 10.29 3.46 16.62
N LEU A 123 11.50 3.02 16.27
CA LEU A 123 12.57 2.78 17.25
C LEU A 123 12.97 4.07 17.96
N GLN A 124 13.10 5.19 17.24
CA GLN A 124 13.36 6.51 17.81
C GLN A 124 12.25 6.95 18.77
N GLN A 125 10.98 6.82 18.36
CA GLN A 125 9.83 7.15 19.21
C GLN A 125 9.77 6.26 20.45
N THR A 126 10.12 4.98 20.30
CA THR A 126 10.17 4.03 21.43
C THR A 126 11.28 4.40 22.41
N ALA A 127 12.46 4.77 21.90
CA ALA A 127 13.58 5.21 22.72
C ALA A 127 13.27 6.49 23.50
N ALA A 128 12.48 7.40 22.93
CA ALA A 128 12.07 8.63 23.60
C ALA A 128 11.22 8.41 24.87
N PHE A 129 10.61 7.23 25.05
CA PHE A 129 9.94 6.87 26.31
C PHE A 129 10.93 6.59 27.45
N PHE A 130 12.20 6.28 27.13
CA PHE A 130 13.24 6.06 28.11
C PHE A 130 14.05 7.34 28.35
N THR A 131 14.54 7.51 29.57
CA THR A 131 15.39 8.64 29.95
C THR A 131 16.86 8.23 29.99
N CYS A 132 17.67 8.91 29.18
CA CYS A 132 19.12 8.78 29.14
C CYS A 132 19.71 10.12 29.59
N SER A 133 20.46 10.13 30.70
CA SER A 133 21.12 11.36 31.20
C SER A 133 20.18 12.55 31.42
N GLY A 134 18.97 12.29 31.92
CA GLY A 134 17.97 13.32 32.23
C GLY A 134 17.23 13.90 31.01
N LYS A 135 17.44 13.35 29.81
CA LYS A 135 16.70 13.70 28.58
C LYS A 135 16.11 12.43 27.94
N PRO A 136 15.07 12.53 27.09
CA PRO A 136 14.62 11.41 26.27
C PRO A 136 15.80 10.82 25.48
N CYS A 137 15.93 9.49 25.46
CA CYS A 137 17.00 8.84 24.72
C CYS A 137 16.86 9.12 23.22
N ALA A 138 17.91 9.67 22.61
CA ALA A 138 18.01 9.84 21.17
C ALA A 138 18.91 8.75 20.61
N ILE A 139 18.35 7.86 19.79
CA ILE A 139 19.06 6.82 19.04
C ILE A 139 18.84 7.05 17.55
N LEU A 140 19.69 6.48 16.69
CA LEU A 140 19.47 6.47 15.23
C LEU A 140 19.29 7.87 14.61
N THR A 141 19.95 8.90 15.14
CA THR A 141 19.78 10.29 14.67
C THR A 141 20.51 10.57 13.37
N GLU A 142 21.59 9.83 13.10
CA GLU A 142 22.41 10.03 11.92
C GLU A 142 21.83 9.30 10.70
N ASN A 143 21.87 9.94 9.52
CA ASN A 143 21.31 9.38 8.29
C ASN A 143 21.88 8.00 7.92
N TRP A 144 23.16 7.75 8.20
CA TRP A 144 23.78 6.45 7.94
C TRP A 144 23.25 5.34 8.87
N GLN A 145 22.87 5.69 10.12
CA GLN A 145 22.27 4.75 11.07
C GLN A 145 20.89 4.32 10.60
N ILE A 146 20.09 5.28 10.12
CA ILE A 146 18.81 5.00 9.47
C ILE A 146 19.03 4.11 8.24
N GLY A 147 20.05 4.40 7.44
CA GLY A 147 20.45 3.58 6.29
C GLY A 147 20.74 2.12 6.65
N ILE A 148 21.42 1.86 7.77
CA ILE A 148 21.65 0.50 8.27
C ILE A 148 20.34 -0.19 8.64
N VAL A 149 19.42 0.49 9.33
CA VAL A 149 18.11 -0.08 9.66
C VAL A 149 17.33 -0.43 8.40
N VAL A 150 17.34 0.44 7.39
CA VAL A 150 16.73 0.19 6.08
C VAL A 150 17.33 -1.06 5.44
N LEU A 151 18.67 -1.20 5.42
CA LEU A 151 19.33 -2.38 4.88
C LEU A 151 18.93 -3.67 5.61
N VAL A 152 18.83 -3.63 6.95
CA VAL A 152 18.38 -4.78 7.75
C VAL A 152 16.96 -5.18 7.38
N VAL A 153 16.05 -4.21 7.23
CA VAL A 153 14.67 -4.47 6.81
C VAL A 153 14.63 -5.06 5.39
N LEU A 154 15.43 -4.54 4.46
CA LEU A 154 15.52 -5.08 3.10
C LEU A 154 16.03 -6.52 3.07
N TRP A 155 17.08 -6.84 3.84
CA TRP A 155 17.60 -8.21 3.95
C TRP A 155 16.61 -9.15 4.62
N PHE A 156 15.88 -8.67 5.63
CA PHE A 156 14.79 -9.43 6.23
C PHE A 156 13.70 -9.74 5.20
N SER A 157 13.21 -8.74 4.45
CA SER A 157 12.21 -8.94 3.39
C SER A 157 12.71 -9.92 2.32
N ALA A 158 13.96 -9.80 1.88
CA ALA A 158 14.56 -10.72 0.93
C ALA A 158 14.62 -12.16 1.49
N SER A 159 14.94 -12.31 2.77
CA SER A 159 14.95 -13.62 3.43
C SER A 159 13.55 -14.26 3.47
N MET A 160 12.52 -13.47 3.76
CA MET A 160 11.13 -13.91 3.77
C MET A 160 10.66 -14.35 2.38
N SER A 161 11.19 -13.76 1.30
CA SER A 161 10.86 -14.16 -0.08
C SER A 161 11.35 -15.56 -0.45
N TYR A 162 12.33 -16.13 0.26
CA TYR A 162 12.78 -17.52 0.03
C TYR A 162 11.90 -18.56 0.74
N LEU A 163 11.04 -18.13 1.68
CA LEU A 163 10.16 -19.03 2.40
C LEU A 163 8.97 -19.45 1.53
N LYS A 164 8.39 -20.61 1.85
CA LYS A 164 7.18 -21.09 1.16
C LYS A 164 6.04 -20.10 1.37
N MET A 165 5.25 -19.85 0.31
CA MET A 165 4.11 -18.91 0.34
C MET A 165 3.18 -19.11 1.54
N ARG A 166 2.90 -20.36 1.93
CA ARG A 166 2.05 -20.65 3.10
C ARG A 166 2.62 -20.12 4.43
N VAL A 167 3.94 -20.16 4.60
CA VAL A 167 4.60 -19.67 5.82
C VAL A 167 4.50 -18.16 5.89
N THR A 168 4.82 -17.49 4.80
CA THR A 168 4.73 -16.03 4.66
C THR A 168 3.29 -15.56 4.86
N GLN A 169 2.30 -16.27 4.31
CA GLN A 169 0.90 -15.94 4.51
C GLN A 169 0.44 -16.13 5.96
N ASN A 170 0.84 -17.21 6.63
CA ASN A 170 0.52 -17.42 8.04
C ASN A 170 1.07 -16.27 8.90
N TYR A 171 2.28 -15.79 8.60
CA TYR A 171 2.85 -14.61 9.25
C TYR A 171 1.98 -13.36 9.03
N VAL A 172 1.55 -13.10 7.79
CA VAL A 172 0.66 -11.97 7.48
C VAL A 172 -0.70 -12.10 8.20
N ASN A 173 -1.26 -13.30 8.29
CA ASN A 173 -2.52 -13.55 9.00
C ASN A 173 -2.41 -13.29 10.50
N VAL A 174 -1.27 -13.61 11.14
CA VAL A 174 -1.04 -13.27 12.55
C VAL A 174 -0.87 -11.75 12.70
N GLN A 175 -0.09 -11.13 11.80
CA GLN A 175 0.12 -9.69 11.77
C GLN A 175 -1.19 -8.91 11.60
N PHE A 176 -2.16 -9.44 10.86
CA PHE A 176 -3.48 -8.84 10.65
C PHE A 176 -4.22 -8.54 11.96
N PHE A 177 -4.13 -9.40 12.98
CA PHE A 177 -4.77 -9.14 14.26
C PHE A 177 -4.11 -7.99 15.01
N ALA A 178 -2.77 -7.94 15.02
CA ALA A 178 -2.03 -6.83 15.62
C ALA A 178 -2.33 -5.52 14.89
N TYR A 179 -2.47 -5.60 13.56
CA TYR A 179 -2.80 -4.49 12.69
C TYR A 179 -4.21 -3.95 12.94
N ALA A 180 -5.22 -4.83 12.99
CA ALA A 180 -6.59 -4.47 13.30
C ALA A 180 -6.70 -3.87 14.71
N ALA A 181 -5.98 -4.45 15.69
CA ALA A 181 -5.91 -3.90 17.04
C ALA A 181 -5.30 -2.49 17.06
N ALA A 182 -4.22 -2.24 16.32
CA ALA A 182 -3.62 -0.92 16.23
C ALA A 182 -4.59 0.12 15.64
N ILE A 183 -5.29 -0.20 14.55
CA ILE A 183 -6.32 0.68 13.97
C ILE A 183 -7.42 0.97 14.98
N PHE A 184 -7.93 -0.06 15.67
CA PHE A 184 -8.96 0.09 16.67
C PHE A 184 -8.50 0.98 17.83
N LEU A 185 -7.29 0.76 18.36
CA LEU A 185 -6.74 1.55 19.47
C LEU A 185 -6.54 3.02 19.09
N ILE A 186 -6.04 3.31 17.88
CA ILE A 186 -5.89 4.68 17.39
C ILE A 186 -7.26 5.36 17.26
N GLY A 187 -8.24 4.68 16.67
CA GLY A 187 -9.60 5.20 16.55
C GLY A 187 -10.25 5.45 17.90
N PHE A 188 -10.13 4.49 18.83
CA PHE A 188 -10.64 4.59 20.19
C PHE A 188 -9.99 5.75 20.97
N ALA A 189 -8.67 5.90 20.87
CA ALA A 189 -7.95 7.01 21.48
C ALA A 189 -8.42 8.37 20.95
N GLY A 190 -8.67 8.48 19.63
CA GLY A 190 -9.25 9.68 19.02
C GLY A 190 -10.64 10.02 19.54
N VAL A 191 -11.51 9.01 19.70
CA VAL A 191 -12.85 9.21 20.30
C VAL A 191 -12.75 9.67 21.75
N VAL A 192 -11.93 9.00 22.56
CA VAL A 192 -11.72 9.38 23.98
C VAL A 192 -11.15 10.79 24.09
N TRP A 193 -10.24 11.20 23.21
CA TRP A 193 -9.69 12.56 23.16
C TRP A 193 -10.78 13.62 22.95
N LEU A 194 -11.66 13.40 21.97
CA LEU A 194 -12.77 14.31 21.69
C LEU A 194 -13.80 14.33 22.83
N LEU A 195 -14.11 13.17 23.42
CA LEU A 195 -15.04 13.08 24.56
C LEU A 195 -14.53 13.81 25.81
N LYS A 196 -13.22 13.94 25.97
CA LYS A 196 -12.59 14.75 27.04
C LYS A 196 -12.66 16.26 26.79
N GLY A 197 -13.27 16.69 25.67
CA GLY A 197 -13.42 18.10 25.32
C GLY A 197 -12.18 18.72 24.67
N HIS A 198 -11.18 17.91 24.29
CA HIS A 198 -10.05 18.42 23.54
C HIS A 198 -10.46 18.69 22.07
N PRO A 199 -9.96 19.77 21.45
CA PRO A 199 -10.27 20.08 20.06
C PRO A 199 -9.64 19.05 19.11
N SER A 200 -10.20 18.94 17.91
CA SER A 200 -9.57 18.21 16.81
C SER A 200 -8.25 18.89 16.43
N ALA A 201 -7.23 18.09 16.10
CA ALA A 201 -5.94 18.60 15.64
C ALA A 201 -6.06 19.47 14.38
N THR A 202 -7.04 19.16 13.53
CA THR A 202 -7.36 19.91 12.32
C THR A 202 -8.63 20.73 12.55
N SER A 203 -8.58 22.03 12.26
CA SER A 203 -9.77 22.88 12.26
C SER A 203 -10.64 22.57 11.04
N PHE A 204 -11.93 22.32 11.24
CA PHE A 204 -12.90 22.10 10.16
C PHE A 204 -13.53 23.40 9.64
N GLY A 205 -13.20 24.57 10.21
CA GLY A 205 -13.76 25.86 9.78
C GLY A 205 -13.05 26.47 8.57
N SER A 206 -11.85 26.01 8.23
CA SER A 206 -11.02 26.52 7.13
C SER A 206 -10.19 25.39 6.51
N GLY A 207 -9.57 25.63 5.35
CA GLY A 207 -8.68 24.63 4.73
C GLY A 207 -9.38 23.60 3.83
N TRP A 208 -10.64 23.82 3.47
CA TRP A 208 -11.40 22.99 2.53
C TRP A 208 -11.02 23.21 1.06
N ASN A 209 -10.35 24.32 0.73
CA ASN A 209 -9.98 24.61 -0.65
C ASN A 209 -8.85 23.68 -1.12
N PRO A 210 -9.08 22.75 -2.07
CA PRO A 210 -8.06 21.82 -2.52
C PRO A 210 -6.90 22.52 -3.27
N PHE A 211 -7.13 23.72 -3.80
CA PHE A 211 -6.16 24.50 -4.57
C PHE A 211 -5.33 25.48 -3.74
N GLN A 212 -5.32 25.31 -2.41
CA GLN A 212 -4.54 26.16 -1.51
C GLN A 212 -3.05 25.81 -1.49
N GLY A 213 -2.25 26.66 -0.86
CA GLY A 213 -0.81 26.47 -0.68
C GLY A 213 0.02 27.12 -1.79
N ASP A 214 1.33 27.16 -1.56
CA ASP A 214 2.27 27.75 -2.50
C ASP A 214 2.27 26.99 -3.82
N LYS A 215 2.49 27.72 -4.92
CA LYS A 215 2.62 27.11 -6.24
C LYS A 215 3.97 26.41 -6.33
N LEU A 216 3.95 25.11 -6.60
CA LEU A 216 5.13 24.32 -6.92
C LEU A 216 5.59 24.62 -8.36
N ALA A 217 6.63 23.89 -8.81
CA ALA A 217 7.03 23.88 -10.20
C ALA A 217 5.82 23.64 -11.12
N LEU A 218 5.77 24.34 -12.26
CA LEU A 218 4.65 24.34 -13.22
C LEU A 218 3.36 25.02 -12.73
N GLY A 219 3.38 25.75 -11.61
CA GLY A 219 2.23 26.54 -11.14
C GLY A 219 1.14 25.74 -10.44
N VAL A 220 1.39 24.46 -10.15
CA VAL A 220 0.46 23.56 -9.47
C VAL A 220 0.42 23.89 -7.97
N PRO A 221 -0.75 24.13 -7.37
CA PRO A 221 -0.86 24.33 -5.92
C PRO A 221 -0.32 23.13 -5.14
N ALA A 222 0.50 23.38 -4.12
CA ALA A 222 1.14 22.33 -3.33
C ALA A 222 0.13 21.34 -2.73
N ASN A 223 -1.04 21.82 -2.31
CA ASN A 223 -2.05 20.98 -1.68
C ASN A 223 -2.64 19.93 -2.64
N LEU A 224 -2.57 20.13 -3.96
CA LEU A 224 -3.00 19.11 -4.93
C LEU A 224 -2.10 17.87 -4.92
N THR A 225 -0.87 17.95 -4.41
CA THR A 225 0.02 16.78 -4.31
C THR A 225 -0.54 15.70 -3.39
N PHE A 226 -1.40 16.06 -2.43
CA PHE A 226 -2.09 15.10 -1.57
C PHE A 226 -3.12 14.25 -2.32
N PHE A 227 -3.61 14.70 -3.49
CA PHE A 227 -4.42 13.86 -4.35
C PHE A 227 -3.61 12.67 -4.88
N SER A 228 -2.37 12.91 -5.33
CA SER A 228 -1.46 11.83 -5.76
C SER A 228 -1.17 10.86 -4.62
N PHE A 229 -1.03 11.36 -3.38
CA PHE A 229 -0.91 10.51 -2.20
C PHE A 229 -2.18 9.67 -1.99
N ALA A 230 -3.37 10.25 -2.12
CA ALA A 230 -4.63 9.51 -1.98
C ALA A 230 -4.77 8.40 -3.03
N ILE A 231 -4.32 8.63 -4.27
CA ILE A 231 -4.27 7.59 -5.31
C ILE A 231 -3.30 6.47 -4.93
N LEU A 232 -2.09 6.83 -4.49
CA LEU A 232 -1.10 5.85 -4.02
C LEU A 232 -1.63 5.02 -2.84
N ALA A 233 -2.36 5.65 -1.92
CA ALA A 233 -2.96 5.01 -0.76
C ALA A 233 -4.04 3.96 -1.11
N LEU A 234 -4.67 4.08 -2.29
CA LEU A 234 -5.73 3.19 -2.76
C LEU A 234 -5.23 2.18 -3.80
N LEU A 235 -3.93 2.16 -4.10
CA LEU A 235 -3.31 1.25 -5.06
C LEU A 235 -3.29 -0.18 -4.54
N GLY A 236 -3.41 -1.17 -5.45
CA GLY A 236 -3.25 -2.58 -5.13
C GLY A 236 -4.56 -3.35 -4.94
N ILE A 237 -5.70 -2.79 -5.36
CA ILE A 237 -7.00 -3.48 -5.42
C ILE A 237 -6.95 -4.75 -6.29
N GLU A 238 -6.07 -4.78 -7.27
CA GLU A 238 -5.81 -5.91 -8.16
C GLU A 238 -5.06 -7.05 -7.49
N THR A 239 -4.25 -6.76 -6.46
CA THR A 239 -3.29 -7.72 -5.88
C THR A 239 -3.90 -9.06 -5.45
N PRO A 240 -5.07 -9.12 -4.77
CA PRO A 240 -5.67 -10.40 -4.42
C PRO A 240 -6.10 -11.21 -5.64
N LEU A 241 -6.53 -10.53 -6.71
CA LEU A 241 -6.89 -11.19 -7.98
C LEU A 241 -5.63 -11.64 -8.74
N ASN A 242 -4.50 -10.96 -8.56
CA ASN A 242 -3.21 -11.39 -9.11
C ASN A 242 -2.68 -12.68 -8.48
N MET A 243 -3.07 -12.96 -7.23
CA MET A 243 -2.55 -14.08 -6.42
C MET A 243 -3.57 -15.19 -6.19
N GLY A 244 -4.83 -14.96 -6.57
CA GLY A 244 -5.98 -15.75 -6.16
C GLY A 244 -6.59 -16.63 -7.25
N VAL A 245 -6.06 -16.62 -8.48
CA VAL A 245 -6.46 -17.56 -9.53
C VAL A 245 -5.81 -18.94 -9.33
#